data_AF-W4RXU3-F1
#
_entry.id   AF-W4RXU3-F1
#
_cell.length_a   1.000
_cell.length_b   1.000
_cell.length_c   1.000
_cell.angle_alpha   90.00
_cell.angle_beta   90.00
_cell.angle_gamma   90.00
#
_symmetry.space_group_name_H-M   'P 1'
#
loop_
_entity.id
_entity.type
_entity.pdbx_description
1 polymer ?
#
loop_
_entity_poly.entity_id
_entity_poly.type
_entity_poly.pdbx_seq_one_letter_code
_entity_poly.pdbx_strand_id
1 'polypeptide(L)'
;MHPDDAERVRHAFGQPLEQRGEFLAEYRVRRHDGQYRWCIDTASPHFASDGRFLGHIGSLTDISERKLIEDETDSDRAILSLITTGAPLPVVLDAIAASVEARGDIALYCAVMVLDDVRKTLSFGSAPHFPVEYRGHFEASPIGPNGPPCARSAYLGSR
;
A
#
# COMPACT_ATOMS: atom_id res chain seq x y z
N MET A 1 13.87 2.52 13.99
CA MET A 1 12.42 2.26 14.15
C MET A 1 11.65 3.44 13.56
N HIS A 2 10.50 3.20 12.93
CA HIS A 2 9.63 4.28 12.44
C HIS A 2 8.96 5.01 13.62
N PRO A 3 8.81 6.35 13.60
CA PRO A 3 8.20 7.10 14.70
C PRO A 3 6.82 6.56 15.11
N ASP A 4 5.95 6.28 14.14
CA ASP A 4 4.59 5.78 14.41
C ASP A 4 4.54 4.39 15.07
N ASP A 5 5.61 3.60 14.95
CA ASP A 5 5.67 2.26 15.55
C ASP A 5 6.21 2.30 16.98
N ALA A 6 6.82 3.41 17.42
CA ALA A 6 7.63 3.47 18.64
C ALA A 6 6.85 3.10 19.91
N GLU A 7 5.62 3.62 20.04
CA GLU A 7 4.79 3.32 21.21
C GLU A 7 4.33 1.86 21.23
N ARG A 8 3.80 1.38 20.10
CA ARG A 8 3.32 0.00 19.96
C ARG A 8 4.43 -1.02 20.24
N VAL A 9 5.62 -0.77 19.71
CA VAL A 9 6.78 -1.65 19.88
C VAL A 9 7.31 -1.62 21.32
N ARG A 10 7.38 -0.44 21.93
CA ARG A 10 7.74 -0.30 23.35
C ARG A 10 6.79 -1.11 24.25
N HIS A 11 5.49 -1.10 23.95
CA HIS A 11 4.52 -1.91 24.69
C HIS A 11 4.72 -3.42 24.44
N ALA A 12 4.94 -3.82 23.17
CA ALA A 12 5.16 -5.22 22.81
C ALA A 12 6.41 -5.82 23.49
N PHE A 13 7.47 -5.02 23.66
CA PHE A 13 8.70 -5.47 24.29
C PHE A 13 8.74 -5.29 25.80
N GLY A 14 8.01 -4.31 26.36
CA GLY A 14 8.12 -3.90 27.76
C GLY A 14 7.96 -5.05 28.75
N GLN A 15 6.75 -5.63 28.84
CA GLN A 15 6.49 -6.70 29.80
C GLN A 15 7.32 -7.97 29.54
N PRO A 16 7.48 -8.46 28.29
CA PRO A 16 8.31 -9.64 28.04
C PRO A 16 9.78 -9.46 28.43
N LEU A 17 10.38 -8.30 28.15
CA LEU A 17 11.77 -8.04 28.52
C LEU A 17 11.94 -8.02 30.04
N GLU A 18 11.03 -7.37 30.76
CA GLU A 18 11.05 -7.31 32.23
C GLU A 18 10.89 -8.69 32.86
N GLN A 19 9.99 -9.50 32.31
CA GLN A 19 9.69 -10.85 32.82
C GLN A 19 10.66 -11.92 32.31
N ARG A 20 11.66 -11.54 31.49
CA ARG A 20 12.54 -12.48 30.77
C ARG A 20 11.74 -13.52 29.99
N GLY A 21 10.64 -13.09 29.39
CA GLY A 21 9.77 -13.88 28.53
C GLY A 21 10.14 -13.74 27.06
N GLU A 22 9.44 -14.51 26.23
CA GLU A 22 9.55 -14.42 24.77
C GLU A 22 8.78 -13.22 24.23
N PHE A 23 9.27 -12.65 23.13
CA PHE A 23 8.55 -11.59 22.43
C PHE A 23 8.55 -11.79 20.91
N LEU A 24 7.50 -11.25 20.30
CA LEU A 24 7.32 -11.19 18.85
C LEU A 24 6.71 -9.83 18.51
N ALA A 25 7.34 -9.10 17.60
CA ALA A 25 6.81 -7.82 17.13
C ALA A 25 7.12 -7.57 15.65
N GLU A 26 6.13 -7.13 14.88
CA GLU A 26 6.31 -6.64 13.50
C GLU A 26 6.40 -5.10 13.51
N TYR A 27 7.46 -4.52 12.98
CA TYR A 27 7.63 -3.06 12.94
C TYR A 27 8.61 -2.60 11.86
N ARG A 28 8.55 -1.30 11.53
CA ARG A 28 9.42 -0.73 10.52
C ARG A 28 10.79 -0.38 11.10
N VAL A 29 11.82 -0.98 10.52
CA VAL A 29 13.23 -0.71 10.83
C VAL A 29 13.82 0.19 9.75
N ARG A 30 14.60 1.20 10.17
CA ARG A 30 15.25 2.11 9.24
C ARG A 30 16.58 1.49 8.81
N ARG A 31 16.75 1.25 7.51
CA ARG A 31 17.99 0.78 6.91
C ARG A 31 19.04 1.89 6.84
N HIS A 32 20.28 1.50 6.53
CA HIS A 32 21.40 2.42 6.34
C HIS A 32 21.18 3.44 5.20
N ASP A 33 20.40 3.06 4.18
CA ASP A 33 19.99 3.91 3.05
C ASP A 33 18.85 4.90 3.40
N GLY A 34 18.34 4.83 4.63
CA GLY A 34 17.27 5.68 5.12
C GLY A 34 15.87 5.16 4.82
N GLN A 35 15.71 4.10 4.03
CA GLN A 35 14.41 3.47 3.78
C GLN A 35 13.93 2.70 5.00
N TYR A 36 12.61 2.56 5.11
CA TYR A 36 11.99 1.70 6.12
C TYR A 36 11.62 0.35 5.52
N ARG A 37 11.89 -0.73 6.26
CA ARG A 37 11.51 -2.10 5.90
C ARG A 37 10.68 -2.69 7.03
N TRP A 38 9.65 -3.46 6.68
CA TRP A 38 8.91 -4.22 7.67
C TRP A 38 9.77 -5.40 8.12
N CYS A 39 9.97 -5.52 9.42
CA CYS A 39 10.67 -6.65 10.00
C CYS A 39 9.80 -7.30 11.08
N ILE A 40 9.93 -8.62 11.20
CA ILE A 40 9.48 -9.36 12.37
C ILE A 40 10.68 -9.64 13.27
N ASP A 41 10.57 -9.25 14.52
CA ASP A 41 11.56 -9.46 15.57
C ASP A 41 11.02 -10.53 16.52
N THR A 42 11.77 -11.62 16.68
CA THR A 42 11.46 -12.72 17.58
C THR A 42 12.61 -12.91 18.54
N ALA A 43 12.34 -13.08 19.84
CA ALA A 43 13.39 -13.45 20.77
C ALA A 43 12.87 -14.28 21.94
N SER A 44 13.72 -15.20 22.41
CA SER A 44 13.50 -16.03 23.59
C SER A 44 14.61 -15.81 24.62
N PRO A 45 14.30 -15.93 25.92
CA PRO A 45 15.29 -15.79 26.97
C PRO A 45 16.28 -16.97 26.93
N HIS A 46 17.55 -16.66 27.11
CA HIS A 46 18.63 -17.63 27.17
C HIS A 46 19.15 -17.71 28.60
N PHE A 47 19.22 -18.93 29.13
CA PHE A 47 19.70 -19.21 30.47
C PHE A 47 20.89 -20.16 30.42
N ALA A 48 21.85 -19.96 31.32
CA ALA A 48 22.90 -20.94 31.58
C ALA A 48 22.32 -22.18 32.28
N SER A 49 23.11 -23.25 32.35
CA SER A 49 22.74 -24.51 33.02
C SER A 49 22.44 -24.34 34.52
N ASP A 50 22.95 -23.28 35.15
CA ASP A 50 22.71 -22.91 36.54
C ASP A 50 21.45 -22.03 36.74
N GLY A 51 20.69 -21.77 35.66
CA GLY A 51 19.50 -20.92 35.69
C GLY A 51 19.79 -19.42 35.62
N ARG A 52 21.05 -19.01 35.47
CA ARG A 52 21.39 -17.59 35.31
C ARG A 52 20.94 -17.08 33.94
N PHE A 53 20.25 -15.94 33.93
CA PHE A 53 19.83 -15.27 32.71
C PHE A 53 21.03 -14.68 31.96
N LEU A 54 21.22 -15.09 30.71
CA LEU A 54 22.31 -14.67 29.83
C LEU A 54 21.89 -13.58 28.82
N GLY A 55 20.61 -13.24 28.77
CA GLY A 55 20.03 -12.30 27.81
C GLY A 55 18.99 -12.98 26.93
N HIS A 56 18.57 -12.30 25.87
CA HIS A 56 17.69 -12.86 24.84
C HIS A 56 18.48 -13.26 23.61
N ILE A 57 18.08 -14.37 22.99
CA ILE A 57 18.52 -14.75 21.64
C ILE A 57 17.33 -14.50 20.73
N GLY A 58 17.55 -13.71 19.68
CA GLY A 58 16.51 -13.35 18.74
C GLY A 58 16.97 -13.24 17.30
N SER A 59 16.00 -13.06 16.42
CA SER A 59 16.18 -12.90 14.99
C SER A 59 15.31 -11.77 14.48
N LEU A 60 15.86 -10.98 13.55
CA LEU A 60 15.13 -9.93 12.86
C LEU A 60 15.02 -10.31 11.39
N THR A 61 13.82 -10.64 10.93
CA THR A 61 13.55 -11.11 9.57
C THR A 61 12.82 -10.04 8.78
N ASP A 62 13.29 -9.70 7.58
CA ASP A 62 12.59 -8.81 6.67
C ASP A 62 11.32 -9.50 6.13
N ILE A 63 10.18 -8.87 6.33
CA ILE A 63 8.85 -9.34 5.89
C ILE A 63 8.17 -8.32 4.97
N SER A 64 8.94 -7.42 4.36
CA SER A 64 8.41 -6.35 3.49
C SER A 64 7.61 -6.90 2.31
N GLU A 65 8.09 -7.99 1.68
CA GLU A 65 7.36 -8.66 0.59
C GLU A 65 6.03 -9.26 1.06
N ARG A 66 6.03 -9.93 2.22
CA ARG A 66 4.80 -10.46 2.83
C ARG A 66 3.80 -9.34 3.10
N LYS A 67 4.25 -8.22 3.65
CA LYS A 67 3.39 -7.06 3.95
C LYS A 67 2.81 -6.43 2.70
N LEU A 68 3.60 -6.32 1.63
CA LEU A 68 3.11 -5.83 0.35
C LEU A 68 1.98 -6.71 -0.21
N ILE A 69 2.16 -8.03 -0.17
CA ILE A 69 1.14 -8.98 -0.63
C ILE A 69 -0.13 -8.94 0.26
N GLU A 70 0.04 -8.81 1.58
CA GLU A 70 -1.07 -8.64 2.52
C GLU A 70 -1.88 -7.37 2.17
N ASP A 71 -1.21 -6.23 2.02
CA ASP A 71 -1.83 -4.93 1.71
C ASP A 71 -2.53 -4.93 0.34
N GLU A 72 -1.91 -5.55 -0.69
CA GLU A 72 -2.53 -5.71 -2.01
C GLU A 72 -3.81 -6.55 -1.94
N THR A 73 -3.74 -7.69 -1.24
CA THR A 73 -4.88 -8.61 -1.11
C THR A 73 -6.03 -7.95 -0.34
N ASP A 74 -5.73 -7.19 0.72
CA ASP A 74 -6.75 -6.51 1.52
C ASP A 74 -7.39 -5.34 0.76
N SER A 75 -6.61 -4.62 -0.05
CA SER A 75 -7.13 -3.59 -0.94
C SER A 75 -8.06 -4.18 -2.00
N ASP A 76 -7.68 -5.29 -2.63
CA ASP A 76 -8.50 -5.97 -3.63
C ASP A 76 -9.81 -6.49 -3.02
N ARG A 77 -9.76 -7.06 -1.81
CA ARG A 77 -10.96 -7.48 -1.06
C ARG A 77 -11.88 -6.31 -0.75
N ALA A 78 -11.33 -5.18 -0.31
CA ALA A 78 -12.11 -3.98 -0.02
C ALA A 78 -12.83 -3.45 -1.27
N ILE A 79 -12.12 -3.40 -2.41
CA ILE A 79 -12.70 -2.98 -3.70
C ILE A 79 -13.81 -3.94 -4.14
N LEU A 80 -13.58 -5.26 -4.08
CA LEU A 80 -14.60 -6.26 -4.42
C LEU A 80 -15.83 -6.16 -3.52
N SER A 81 -15.64 -5.84 -2.24
CA SER A 81 -16.74 -5.59 -1.30
C SER A 81 -17.58 -4.38 -1.72
N LEU A 82 -16.95 -3.28 -2.14
CA LEU A 82 -17.67 -2.09 -2.66
C LEU A 82 -18.53 -2.44 -3.89
N ILE A 83 -17.98 -3.25 -4.81
CA ILE A 83 -18.71 -3.67 -6.01
C ILE A 83 -19.91 -4.54 -5.63
N THR A 84 -19.70 -5.54 -4.78
CA THR A 84 -20.75 -6.52 -4.43
C THR A 84 -21.86 -5.92 -3.56
N THR A 85 -21.56 -4.87 -2.80
CA THR A 85 -22.54 -4.11 -2.00
C THR A 85 -23.29 -3.03 -2.81
N GLY A 86 -22.97 -2.87 -4.09
CA GLY A 86 -23.62 -1.89 -4.96
C GLY A 86 -23.22 -0.45 -4.67
N ALA A 87 -21.99 -0.21 -4.21
CA ALA A 87 -21.47 1.14 -4.02
C ALA A 87 -21.51 1.93 -5.35
N PRO A 88 -21.71 3.26 -5.31
CA PRO A 88 -21.69 4.08 -6.50
C PRO A 88 -20.37 3.94 -7.27
N LEU A 89 -20.43 3.90 -8.61
CA LEU A 89 -19.26 3.72 -9.47
C LEU A 89 -18.09 4.65 -9.11
N PRO A 90 -18.27 5.97 -8.85
CA PRO A 90 -17.16 6.84 -8.47
C PRO A 90 -16.40 6.36 -7.22
N VAL A 91 -17.12 5.83 -6.22
CA VAL A 91 -16.52 5.30 -4.98
C VAL A 91 -15.64 4.10 -5.27
N VAL A 92 -16.11 3.20 -6.14
CA VAL A 92 -15.33 2.01 -6.56
C VAL A 92 -14.08 2.44 -7.33
N LEU A 93 -14.22 3.38 -8.27
CA LEU A 93 -13.09 3.85 -9.08
C LEU A 93 -12.04 4.60 -8.24
N ASP A 94 -12.47 5.39 -7.26
CA ASP A 94 -11.58 6.05 -6.29
C ASP A 94 -10.80 5.04 -5.45
N ALA A 95 -11.45 3.98 -4.98
CA ALA A 95 -10.78 2.91 -4.24
C ALA A 95 -9.73 2.18 -5.09
N ILE A 96 -10.04 1.93 -6.37
CA ILE A 96 -9.08 1.34 -7.33
C ILE A 96 -7.88 2.28 -7.54
N ALA A 97 -8.14 3.57 -7.81
CA ALA A 97 -7.07 4.54 -8.05
C ALA A 97 -6.17 4.66 -6.82
N ALA A 98 -6.74 4.81 -5.63
CA ALA A 98 -5.99 4.90 -4.37
C ALA A 98 -5.18 3.62 -4.07
N SER A 99 -5.74 2.43 -4.36
CA SER A 99 -5.01 1.16 -4.22
C SER A 99 -3.77 1.11 -5.11
N VAL A 100 -3.86 1.60 -6.35
CA VAL A 100 -2.71 1.68 -7.26
C VAL A 100 -1.69 2.70 -6.79
N GLU A 101 -2.13 3.87 -6.30
CA GLU A 101 -1.25 4.92 -5.76
C GLU A 101 -0.50 4.49 -4.49
N ALA A 102 -1.11 3.60 -3.69
CA ALA A 102 -0.49 3.04 -2.50
C ALA A 102 0.55 1.95 -2.79
N ARG A 103 0.67 1.48 -4.05
CA ARG A 103 1.61 0.41 -4.42
C ARG A 103 3.00 0.96 -4.70
N GLY A 104 3.98 0.41 -3.99
CA GLY A 104 5.39 0.57 -4.27
C GLY A 104 6.07 1.77 -3.59
N ASP A 105 7.37 1.89 -3.84
CA ASP A 105 8.24 2.86 -3.15
C ASP A 105 8.24 4.26 -3.80
N ILE A 106 7.57 4.42 -4.94
CA ILE A 106 7.57 5.65 -5.73
C ILE A 106 6.18 6.27 -5.67
N ALA A 107 6.10 7.53 -5.29
CA ALA A 107 4.87 8.31 -5.36
C ALA A 107 4.39 8.39 -6.83
N LEU A 108 3.22 7.82 -7.09
CA LEU A 108 2.57 7.82 -8.39
C LEU A 108 1.15 8.37 -8.27
N TYR A 109 0.66 8.97 -9.35
CA TYR A 109 -0.74 9.40 -9.46
C TYR A 109 -1.48 8.45 -10.38
N CYS A 110 -2.66 8.01 -9.94
CA CYS A 110 -3.53 7.15 -10.72
C CYS A 110 -4.80 7.90 -11.09
N ALA A 111 -5.21 7.77 -12.34
CA ALA A 111 -6.50 8.21 -12.79
C ALA A 111 -7.17 7.11 -13.62
N VAL A 112 -8.44 6.86 -13.35
CA VAL A 112 -9.27 5.94 -14.13
C VAL A 112 -10.09 6.76 -15.11
N MET A 113 -9.96 6.45 -16.40
CA MET A 113 -10.71 7.11 -17.46
C MET A 113 -11.85 6.22 -17.95
N VAL A 114 -13.03 6.82 -18.12
CA VAL A 114 -14.24 6.15 -18.59
C VAL A 114 -14.47 6.52 -20.05
N LEU A 115 -14.74 5.49 -20.85
CA LEU A 115 -15.08 5.57 -22.26
C LEU A 115 -16.59 5.75 -22.44
N ASP A 116 -16.99 6.83 -23.08
CA ASP A 116 -18.33 6.99 -23.65
C ASP A 116 -18.26 6.57 -25.12
N ASP A 117 -18.74 5.36 -25.42
CA ASP A 117 -18.67 4.79 -26.77
C ASP A 117 -19.68 5.45 -27.75
N VAL A 118 -20.75 6.03 -27.22
CA VAL A 118 -21.76 6.74 -28.02
C VAL A 118 -21.22 8.08 -28.48
N ARG A 119 -20.59 8.84 -27.57
CA ARG A 119 -19.98 10.14 -27.88
C ARG A 119 -18.56 10.03 -28.42
N LYS A 120 -17.94 8.85 -28.35
CA LYS A 120 -16.52 8.61 -28.66
C LYS A 120 -15.59 9.56 -27.89
N THR A 121 -15.86 9.70 -26.58
CA THR A 121 -15.09 10.55 -25.67
C THR A 121 -14.54 9.78 -24.49
N LEU A 122 -13.42 10.24 -23.94
CA LEU A 122 -12.91 9.82 -22.63
C LEU A 122 -13.10 10.93 -21.60
N SER A 123 -13.46 10.54 -20.38
CA SER A 123 -13.55 11.45 -19.23
C SER A 123 -12.93 10.81 -18.00
N PHE A 124 -12.51 11.60 -17.01
CA PHE A 124 -12.14 11.05 -15.71
C PHE A 124 -13.35 10.41 -15.01
N GLY A 125 -13.22 9.12 -14.68
CA GLY A 125 -14.11 8.45 -13.73
C GLY A 125 -13.62 8.57 -12.29
N SER A 126 -12.30 8.66 -12.10
CA SER A 126 -11.64 8.87 -10.82
C SER A 126 -10.23 9.42 -11.01
N ALA A 127 -9.80 10.31 -10.11
CA ALA A 127 -8.46 10.92 -10.11
C ALA A 127 -8.15 11.57 -8.74
N PRO A 128 -8.19 10.81 -7.62
CA PRO A 128 -8.35 11.35 -6.26
C PRO A 128 -7.19 12.27 -5.84
N HIS A 129 -5.96 11.89 -6.14
CA HIS A 129 -4.76 12.68 -5.81
C HIS A 129 -4.12 13.37 -7.02
N PHE A 130 -4.70 13.21 -8.21
CA PHE A 130 -4.18 13.82 -9.43
C PHE A 130 -4.18 15.36 -9.32
N PRO A 131 -3.07 16.05 -9.66
CA PRO A 131 -3.00 17.49 -9.44
C PRO A 131 -4.08 18.25 -10.21
N VAL A 132 -4.72 19.21 -9.52
CA VAL A 132 -5.93 19.90 -10.01
C VAL A 132 -5.71 20.60 -11.35
N GLU A 133 -4.52 21.14 -11.57
CA GLU A 133 -4.12 21.80 -12.82
C GLU A 133 -4.20 20.88 -14.07
N TYR A 134 -4.18 19.56 -13.88
CA TYR A 134 -4.33 18.59 -14.98
C TYR A 134 -5.75 18.04 -15.13
N ARG A 135 -6.64 18.22 -14.13
CA ARG A 135 -7.99 17.62 -14.16
C ARG A 135 -8.86 18.16 -15.30
N GLY A 136 -8.73 19.43 -15.66
CA GLY A 136 -9.51 20.06 -16.74
C GLY A 136 -9.11 19.67 -18.17
N HIS A 137 -7.96 19.02 -18.35
CA HIS A 137 -7.46 18.68 -19.69
C HIS A 137 -8.17 17.48 -20.33
N PHE A 138 -8.89 16.67 -19.54
CA PHE A 138 -9.41 15.38 -20.00
C PHE A 138 -10.92 15.19 -19.82
N GLU A 139 -11.68 16.24 -19.54
CA GLU A 139 -13.14 16.16 -19.59
C GLU A 139 -13.62 16.02 -21.04
N ALA A 140 -14.34 14.95 -21.35
CA ALA A 140 -14.91 14.67 -22.66
C ALA A 140 -13.89 14.76 -23.82
N SER A 141 -12.66 14.31 -23.59
CA SER A 141 -11.61 14.28 -24.61
C SER A 141 -12.00 13.40 -25.79
N PRO A 142 -12.01 13.92 -27.04
CA PRO A 142 -12.38 13.14 -28.21
C PRO A 142 -11.35 12.03 -28.46
N ILE A 143 -11.85 10.85 -28.81
CA ILE A 143 -11.03 9.71 -29.18
C ILE A 143 -10.63 9.87 -30.63
N GLY A 144 -9.32 9.88 -30.88
CA GLY A 144 -8.79 10.07 -32.22
C GLY A 144 -7.26 10.11 -32.28
N PRO A 145 -6.69 10.12 -33.49
CA PRO A 145 -5.25 10.02 -33.72
C PRO A 145 -4.46 11.23 -33.22
N ASN A 146 -5.13 12.37 -32.98
CA ASN A 146 -4.54 13.61 -32.48
C ASN A 146 -4.87 13.88 -31.00
N GLY A 147 -5.53 12.94 -30.32
CA GLY A 147 -5.86 13.08 -28.91
C GLY A 147 -4.63 12.90 -28.00
N PRO A 148 -4.80 13.12 -26.68
CA PRO A 148 -3.77 12.76 -25.71
C PRO A 148 -3.41 11.27 -25.77
N PRO A 149 -2.29 10.84 -25.15
CA PRO A 149 -1.84 9.44 -25.19
C PRO A 149 -2.95 8.42 -24.88
N CYS A 150 -3.76 8.65 -23.84
CA CYS A 150 -4.89 7.80 -23.48
C CYS A 150 -5.99 7.74 -24.56
N ALA A 151 -6.34 8.86 -25.17
CA ALA A 151 -7.33 8.92 -26.27
C ALA A 151 -6.83 8.24 -27.55
N ARG A 152 -5.53 8.35 -27.85
CA ARG A 152 -4.90 7.65 -28.98
C ARG A 152 -4.84 6.15 -28.74
N SER A 153 -4.49 5.71 -27.54
CA SER A 153 -4.53 4.29 -27.19
C SER A 153 -5.93 3.70 -27.32
N ALA A 154 -6.95 4.42 -26.84
CA ALA A 154 -8.35 4.02 -27.02
C ALA A 154 -8.77 3.96 -28.50
N TYR A 155 -8.29 4.88 -29.34
CA TYR A 155 -8.55 4.89 -30.78
C TYR A 155 -7.91 3.71 -31.51
N LEU A 156 -6.66 3.36 -31.18
CA LEU A 156 -5.91 2.29 -31.84
C LEU A 156 -6.29 0.89 -31.38
N GLY A 157 -7.10 0.76 -30.32
CA GLY A 157 -7.52 -0.54 -29.77
C GLY A 157 -6.37 -1.42 -29.28
N SER A 158 -5.18 -0.84 -29.11
CA SER A 158 -3.98 -1.56 -28.69
C SER A 158 -4.04 -1.77 -27.19
N ARG A 159 -4.24 -3.03 -26.76
CA ARG A 159 -4.11 -3.46 -25.37
C ARG A 159 -2.65 -3.74 -25.03
#